data_AF-A0A382VAB7-F1
#
_entry.id   AF-A0A382VAB7-F1
#
_cell.length_a   1.000
_cell.length_b   1.000
_cell.length_c   1.000
_cell.angle_alpha   90.00
_cell.angle_beta   90.00
_cell.angle_gamma   90.00
#
_symmetry.space_group_name_H-M   'P 1'
#
loop_
_entity.id
_entity.type
_entity.pdbx_description
1 polymer ?
#
loop_
_entity_poly.entity_id
_entity_poly.type
_entity_poly.pdbx_seq_one_letter_code
_entity_poly.pdbx_strand_id
1 'polypeptide(L)' 'EKSTIVGKTIAEKMKKANIKKIIFDRNGYKYHGRIKAVGDAIRATEIQI' A
#
# COMPACT_ATOMS: atom_id res chain seq x y z
N GLU A 1 -3.40 3.72 -13.07
CA GLU A 1 -4.60 4.15 -12.33
C GLU A 1 -5.13 3.13 -11.32
N LYS A 2 -5.64 1.96 -11.73
CA LYS A 2 -6.31 1.01 -10.80
C LYS A 2 -5.46 0.61 -9.58
N SER A 3 -4.17 0.36 -9.75
CA SER A 3 -3.26 -0.05 -8.67
C SER A 3 -3.12 0.99 -7.54
N THR A 4 -3.13 2.28 -7.88
CA THR A 4 -3.04 3.37 -6.91
C THR A 4 -4.33 3.48 -6.08
N ILE A 5 -5.49 3.27 -6.71
CA ILE A 5 -6.80 3.29 -6.05
C ILE A 5 -6.85 2.18 -4.99
N VAL A 6 -6.42 0.96 -5.36
CA VAL A 6 -6.36 -0.17 -4.43
C VAL A 6 -5.48 0.13 -3.21
N GLY A 7 -4.30 0.73 -3.41
CA GLY A 7 -3.42 1.12 -2.30
C GLY A 7 -4.07 2.12 -1.34
N LYS A 8 -4.76 3.14 -1.87
CA LYS A 8 -5.50 4.12 -1.06
C LYS A 8 -6.63 3.48 -0.27
N THR A 9 -7.45 2.63 -0.90
CA THR A 9 -8.57 1.94 -0.22
C THR A 9 -8.08 1.02 0.90
N ILE A 10 -6.96 0.33 0.69
CA ILE A 10 -6.33 -0.50 1.74
C ILE A 10 -5.88 0.39 2.91
N ALA A 11 -5.25 1.52 2.61
CA ALA A 11 -4.80 2.44 3.64
C ALA A 11 -5.94 3.07 4.45
N GLU A 12 -7.05 3.45 3.80
CA GLU A 12 -8.24 3.94 4.50
C GLU A 12 -8.82 2.89 5.45
N LYS A 13 -8.86 1.62 5.02
CA LYS A 13 -9.29 0.51 5.90
C LYS A 13 -8.35 0.32 7.08
N MET A 14 -7.04 0.41 6.86
CA MET A 14 -6.03 0.32 7.92
C MET A 14 -6.12 1.49 8.91
N LYS A 15 -6.36 2.72 8.43
CA LYS A 15 -6.61 3.88 9.29
C LYS A 15 -7.84 3.66 10.17
N LYS A 16 -8.94 3.14 9.62
CA LYS A 16 -10.14 2.78 10.38
C LYS A 16 -9.88 1.68 11.42
N ALA A 17 -9.01 0.74 11.10
CA ALA A 17 -8.56 -0.31 12.01
C ALA A 17 -7.43 0.13 12.96
N ASN A 18 -7.03 1.41 12.93
CA ASN A 18 -5.93 1.98 13.71
C ASN A 18 -4.57 1.26 13.53
N ILE A 19 -4.34 0.69 12.34
CA ILE A 19 -3.10 0.00 11.98
C ILE A 19 -2.14 1.01 11.35
N LYS A 20 -0.98 1.21 11.98
CA LYS A 20 0.02 2.21 11.56
C LYS A 20 1.25 1.60 10.87
N LYS A 21 1.54 0.33 11.13
CA LYS A 21 2.72 -0.37 10.62
C LYS A 21 2.32 -1.74 10.11
N ILE A 22 2.68 -2.03 8.86
CA ILE A 22 2.45 -3.31 8.21
C ILE A 22 3.71 -3.71 7.42
N ILE A 23 3.77 -4.96 7.00
CA ILE A 23 4.82 -5.46 6.12
C ILE A 23 4.21 -5.61 4.73
N PHE A 24 4.78 -4.93 3.73
CA PHE A 24 4.35 -5.10 2.35
C PHE A 24 5.07 -6.28 1.69
N ASP A 25 4.44 -7.45 1.71
CA ASP A 25 4.95 -8.63 1.04
C ASP A 25 4.74 -8.55 -0.47
N ARG A 26 5.84 -8.69 -1.22
CA ARG A 26 5.87 -8.67 -2.68
C ARG A 26 5.89 -10.07 -3.29
N ASN A 27 5.87 -11.13 -2.49
CA ASN A 27 5.83 -12.53 -2.91
C ASN A 27 6.81 -12.87 -4.05
N GLY A 28 8.04 -12.36 -3.97
CA GLY A 28 9.09 -12.58 -4.99
C GLY A 28 9.02 -11.71 -6.26
N TYR A 29 7.98 -10.89 -6.43
CA TYR A 29 7.90 -9.97 -7.56
C TYR A 29 8.82 -8.75 -7.39
N LYS A 30 9.40 -8.30 -8.50
CA LYS A 30 10.21 -7.07 -8.54
C LYS A 30 9.34 -5.88 -8.16
N TYR A 31 9.90 -4.96 -7.36
CA TYR A 31 9.22 -3.71 -7.00
C TYR A 31 9.23 -2.74 -8.17
N HIS A 32 8.29 -2.96 -9.10
CA HIS A 32 8.16 -2.20 -10.32
C HIS A 32 6.68 -2.13 -10.75
N GLY A 33 6.38 -1.23 -11.68
CA GLY A 33 5.05 -1.08 -12.27
C GLY A 33 3.93 -1.03 -11.24
N ARG A 34 3.01 -2.00 -11.31
CA ARG A 34 1.81 -2.06 -10.46
C ARG A 34 2.13 -2.25 -8.98
N ILE A 35 3.12 -3.08 -8.63
CA ILE A 35 3.49 -3.34 -7.23
C ILE A 35 4.09 -2.09 -6.59
N LYS A 36 4.94 -1.39 -7.35
CA LYS A 36 5.46 -0.09 -6.92
C LYS A 36 4.32 0.90 -6.68
N ALA A 37 3.39 1.02 -7.61
CA ALA A 37 2.26 1.93 -7.49
C ALA A 37 1.37 1.65 -6.26
N VAL A 38 1.17 0.38 -5.86
CA VAL A 38 0.43 0.03 -4.64
C VAL A 38 1.21 0.46 -3.40
N GLY A 39 2.51 0.13 -3.32
CA GLY A 39 3.35 0.50 -2.19
C GLY A 39 3.49 2.02 -2.03
N ASP A 40 3.71 2.75 -3.13
CA ASP A 40 3.81 4.21 -3.08
C ASP A 40 2.50 4.86 -2.63
N ALA A 41 1.36 4.32 -3.07
CA ALA A 41 0.04 4.79 -2.63
C ALA A 41 -0.20 4.58 -1.13
N ILE A 42 0.24 3.45 -0.56
CA ILE A 42 0.10 3.16 0.87
C ILE A 42 1.06 4.04 1.70
N ARG A 43 2.30 4.30 1.22
CA ARG A 43 3.24 5.21 1.89
C ARG A 43 2.74 6.65 1.92
N ALA A 44 2.08 7.10 0.86
CA ALA A 44 1.53 8.45 0.78
C ALA A 44 0.42 8.71 1.83
N THR A 45 -0.16 7.66 2.41
CA THR A 45 -1.27 7.73 3.38
C THR A 45 -0.83 7.57 4.83
N GLU A 46 0.44 7.88 5.17
CA GLU A 46 0.99 7.87 6.54
C GLU A 46 1.06 6.48 7.20
N ILE A 47 0.92 5.41 6.42
CA ILE A 47 1.10 4.03 6.88
C ILE A 47 2.51 3.57 6.56
N GLN A 48 3.19 3.04 7.57
CA GLN A 48 4.55 2.54 7.43
C GLN A 48 4.54 1.12 6.86
N ILE A 49 5.13 0.96 5.67
CA ILE A 49 5.36 -0.30 4.94
C ILE A 49 6.82 -0.52 4.57
#